data_AF-A0A6I4M9Z4-F1
#
_entry.id   AF-A0A6I4M9Z4-F1
#
_cell.length_a   1.000
_cell.length_b   1.000
_cell.length_c   1.000
_cell.angle_alpha   90.00
_cell.angle_beta   90.00
_cell.angle_gamma   90.00
#
_symmetry.space_group_name_H-M   'P 1'
#
loop_
_entity.id
_entity.type
_entity.pdbx_description
1 polymer ?
#
loop_
_entity_poly.entity_id
_entity_poly.type
_entity_poly.pdbx_seq_one_letter_code
_entity_poly.pdbx_strand_id
1 'polypeptide(L)'
;MDIGEFVTVFQDGGVRAWLDWDALESAGCAVRERFSRSPDVLGGLFTVWYQAANGTDGDWRNPGDRPLRVAECADAMDIWPTDRRERIRGFADAFRGEARPVQLVLPAYAVGGDEAVLLDGTHRAVAAYLAGVDVRIMLFVLDGPIDPRMLPDLGHYR
;
A
#
# COMPACT_ATOMS: atom_id res chain seq x y z
N MET A 1 -2.42 6.30 -17.96
CA MET A 1 -3.50 5.37 -17.60
C MET A 1 -4.75 6.18 -17.28
N ASP A 2 -5.92 5.79 -17.79
CA ASP A 2 -7.22 6.32 -17.32
C ASP A 2 -7.84 5.43 -16.21
N ILE A 3 -8.97 5.85 -15.61
CA ILE A 3 -9.62 5.06 -14.55
C ILE A 3 -10.04 3.68 -15.07
N GLY A 4 -10.60 3.59 -16.28
CA GLY A 4 -11.08 2.32 -16.83
C GLY A 4 -9.94 1.31 -17.02
N GLU A 5 -8.78 1.79 -17.47
CA GLU A 5 -7.55 1.01 -17.54
C GLU A 5 -7.05 0.60 -16.16
N PHE A 6 -7.06 1.51 -15.17
CA PHE A 6 -6.69 1.21 -13.79
C PHE A 6 -7.58 0.11 -13.18
N VAL A 7 -8.89 0.25 -13.35
CA VAL A 7 -9.89 -0.74 -12.94
C VAL A 7 -9.57 -2.08 -13.61
N THR A 8 -9.39 -2.10 -14.93
CA THR A 8 -9.05 -3.33 -15.67
C THR A 8 -7.77 -4.00 -15.14
N VAL A 9 -6.75 -3.23 -14.80
CA VAL A 9 -5.47 -3.79 -14.30
C VAL A 9 -5.59 -4.34 -12.87
N PHE A 10 -6.41 -3.70 -12.02
CA PHE A 10 -6.36 -3.95 -10.57
C PHE A 10 -7.63 -4.56 -9.96
N GLN A 11 -8.77 -4.56 -10.67
CA GLN A 11 -10.06 -5.08 -10.19
C GLN A 11 -10.07 -6.62 -10.12
N ASP A 12 -9.59 -7.29 -11.17
CA ASP A 12 -9.71 -8.76 -11.31
C ASP A 12 -8.75 -9.57 -10.42
N GLY A 13 -7.76 -8.93 -9.80
CA GLY A 13 -6.75 -9.65 -9.02
C GLY A 13 -5.95 -8.88 -7.98
N GLY A 14 -6.22 -7.59 -7.75
CA GLY A 14 -5.30 -6.70 -7.03
C GLY A 14 -5.86 -6.11 -5.76
N VAL A 15 -6.81 -5.18 -5.85
CA VAL A 15 -7.17 -4.32 -4.70
C VAL A 15 -7.99 -5.09 -3.68
N ARG A 16 -7.37 -5.41 -2.54
CA ARG A 16 -8.02 -6.05 -1.38
C ARG A 16 -8.59 -5.04 -0.40
N ALA A 17 -8.20 -3.76 -0.51
CA ALA A 17 -8.85 -2.69 0.22
C ALA A 17 -10.30 -2.56 -0.26
N TRP A 18 -11.21 -2.17 0.65
CA TRP A 18 -12.61 -1.92 0.29
C TRP A 18 -12.68 -0.60 -0.47
N LEU A 19 -12.57 -0.68 -1.80
CA LEU A 19 -12.58 0.43 -2.73
C LEU A 19 -13.90 0.43 -3.51
N ASP A 20 -14.65 1.53 -3.43
CA ASP A 20 -15.87 1.72 -4.19
C ASP A 20 -15.53 2.24 -5.60
N TRP A 21 -15.52 1.31 -6.56
CA TRP A 21 -15.16 1.59 -7.95
C TRP A 21 -16.14 2.51 -8.66
N ASP A 22 -17.44 2.39 -8.40
CA ASP A 22 -18.48 3.24 -8.99
C ASP A 22 -18.34 4.67 -8.48
N ALA A 23 -17.99 4.83 -7.19
CA ALA A 23 -17.71 6.13 -6.61
C ALA A 23 -16.46 6.78 -7.23
N LEU A 24 -15.40 6.02 -7.52
CA LEU A 24 -14.19 6.54 -8.19
C LEU A 24 -14.50 7.11 -9.58
N GLU A 25 -15.28 6.39 -10.38
CA GLU A 25 -15.72 6.86 -11.69
C GLU A 25 -16.58 8.12 -11.58
N SER A 26 -17.55 8.10 -10.66
CA SER A 26 -18.48 9.22 -10.44
C SER A 26 -17.78 10.49 -9.92
N ALA A 27 -16.72 10.34 -9.13
CA ALA A 27 -15.95 11.44 -8.59
C ALA A 27 -14.96 12.06 -9.60
N GLY A 28 -14.78 11.44 -10.78
CA GLY A 28 -13.84 11.90 -11.79
C GLY A 28 -12.39 11.87 -11.30
N CYS A 29 -12.01 10.85 -10.54
CA CYS A 29 -10.63 10.67 -10.08
C CYS A 29 -9.65 10.63 -11.27
N ALA A 30 -8.41 11.03 -11.04
CA ALA A 30 -7.34 10.88 -12.01
C ALA A 30 -6.38 9.77 -11.60
N VAL A 31 -5.70 9.16 -12.56
CA VAL A 31 -4.60 8.22 -12.29
C VAL A 31 -3.29 8.90 -12.65
N ARG A 32 -2.39 8.98 -11.68
CA ARG A 32 -1.03 9.46 -11.88
C ARG A 32 -0.04 8.32 -11.76
N GLU A 33 0.84 8.22 -12.74
CA GLU A 33 1.89 7.22 -12.77
C GLU A 33 3.18 7.79 -12.16
N ARG A 34 3.81 7.04 -11.27
CA ARG A 34 5.11 7.41 -10.69
C ARG A 34 6.06 6.23 -10.70
N PHE A 35 7.18 6.41 -11.38
CA PHE A 35 8.29 5.47 -11.33
C PHE A 35 9.31 5.86 -10.24
N SER A 36 9.83 4.88 -9.51
CA SER A 36 10.92 5.08 -8.56
C SER A 36 11.82 3.84 -8.45
N ARG A 37 13.07 4.06 -8.07
CA ARG A 37 14.03 3.02 -7.64
C ARG A 37 14.49 3.23 -6.20
N SER A 38 13.97 4.25 -5.52
CA SER A 38 14.36 4.63 -4.17
C SER A 38 13.63 3.76 -3.14
N PRO A 39 14.36 3.06 -2.26
CA PRO A 39 13.79 2.39 -1.10
C PRO A 39 13.07 3.36 -0.17
N ASP A 40 13.50 4.62 -0.08
CA ASP A 40 12.84 5.65 0.75
C ASP A 40 11.44 5.96 0.25
N VAL A 41 11.27 6.00 -1.09
CA VAL A 41 9.92 6.14 -1.68
C VAL A 41 9.06 4.94 -1.33
N LEU A 42 9.59 3.72 -1.37
CA LEU A 42 8.84 2.51 -0.98
C LEU A 42 8.47 2.55 0.51
N GLY A 43 9.44 2.85 1.36
CA GLY A 43 9.32 2.90 2.82
C GLY A 43 8.35 3.98 3.30
N GLY A 44 8.23 5.08 2.54
CA GLY A 44 7.35 6.21 2.85
C GLY A 44 5.87 6.00 2.52
N LEU A 45 5.51 4.98 1.72
CA LEU A 45 4.12 4.69 1.39
C LEU A 45 3.36 4.23 2.62
N PHE A 46 2.17 4.79 2.83
CA PHE A 46 1.24 4.27 3.83
C PHE A 46 0.69 2.91 3.39
N THR A 47 0.28 2.12 4.38
CA THR A 47 -0.34 0.82 4.19
C THR A 47 -1.73 0.82 4.78
N VAL A 48 -2.55 -0.16 4.40
CA VAL A 48 -3.84 -0.47 5.05
C VAL A 48 -3.65 -1.21 6.39
N TRP A 49 -2.44 -1.22 6.95
CA TRP A 49 -2.15 -1.81 8.25
C TRP A 49 -1.98 -0.72 9.29
N TYR A 50 -2.49 -1.01 10.48
CA TYR A 50 -2.63 -0.06 11.56
C TYR A 50 -1.94 -0.59 12.80
N GLN A 51 -1.54 0.34 13.66
CA GLN A 51 -1.07 0.04 15.01
C GLN A 51 -2.02 0.66 16.02
N ALA A 52 -2.50 -0.17 16.95
CA ALA A 52 -3.29 0.29 18.07
C ALA A 52 -2.42 1.05 19.09
N ALA A 53 -3.03 1.88 19.94
CA ALA A 53 -2.33 2.70 20.93
C ALA A 53 -1.49 1.89 21.95
N ASN A 54 -1.84 0.61 22.15
CA ASN A 54 -1.10 -0.34 23.00
C ASN A 54 0.09 -1.00 22.27
N GLY A 55 0.35 -0.64 21.00
CA GLY A 55 1.43 -1.16 20.17
C GLY A 55 1.11 -2.44 19.41
N THR A 56 -0.10 -3.00 19.49
CA THR A 56 -0.48 -4.25 18.80
C THR A 56 -1.03 -4.00 17.39
N ASP A 57 -1.29 -5.08 16.64
CA ASP A 57 -2.04 -5.03 15.36
C ASP A 57 -3.35 -4.27 15.58
N GLY A 58 -3.53 -3.20 14.80
CA GLY A 58 -4.70 -2.33 14.84
C GLY A 58 -5.63 -2.56 13.66
N ASP A 59 -6.67 -1.73 13.56
CA ASP A 59 -7.70 -1.83 12.54
C ASP A 59 -8.20 -0.45 12.10
N TRP A 60 -8.42 -0.26 10.79
CA TRP A 60 -8.91 0.98 10.22
C TRP A 60 -10.26 1.44 10.82
N ARG A 61 -11.06 0.51 11.36
CA ARG A 61 -12.35 0.81 12.01
C ARG A 61 -12.19 1.58 13.31
N ASN A 62 -11.02 1.54 13.92
CA ASN A 62 -10.73 2.21 15.19
C ASN A 62 -10.11 3.59 14.91
N PRO A 63 -10.79 4.70 15.22
CA PRO A 63 -10.27 6.05 14.92
C PRO A 63 -8.98 6.43 15.65
N GLY A 64 -8.65 5.70 16.72
CA GLY A 64 -7.42 5.91 17.49
C GLY A 64 -6.23 5.07 17.02
N ASP A 65 -6.45 4.13 16.09
CA ASP A 65 -5.38 3.32 15.54
C ASP A 65 -4.68 4.10 14.44
N ARG A 66 -3.35 4.02 14.40
CA ARG A 66 -2.52 4.83 13.50
C ARG A 66 -2.17 4.06 12.24
N PRO A 67 -2.33 4.63 11.03
CA PRO A 67 -1.85 4.00 9.81
C PRO A 67 -0.32 3.91 9.82
N LEU A 68 0.21 2.78 9.37
CA LEU A 68 1.65 2.55 9.28
C LEU A 68 2.16 2.68 7.86
N ARG A 69 3.39 3.18 7.74
CA ARG A 69 4.16 3.15 6.52
C ARG A 69 4.84 1.81 6.32
N VAL A 70 5.26 1.52 5.09
CA VAL A 70 5.97 0.29 4.73
C VAL A 70 7.21 0.07 5.60
N ALA A 71 8.00 1.11 5.84
CA ALA A 71 9.18 1.02 6.70
C ALA A 71 8.82 0.64 8.15
N GLU A 72 7.79 1.30 8.70
CA GLU A 72 7.32 1.02 10.07
C GLU A 72 6.77 -0.41 10.21
N CYS A 73 6.10 -0.92 9.18
CA CYS A 73 5.65 -2.30 9.15
C CYS A 73 6.81 -3.31 9.15
N ALA A 74 7.92 -2.98 8.49
CA ALA A 74 9.13 -3.79 8.48
C ALA A 74 9.88 -3.74 9.83
N ASP A 75 9.84 -2.61 10.53
CA ASP A 75 10.45 -2.46 11.85
C ASP A 75 9.62 -3.13 12.95
N ALA A 76 8.30 -3.16 12.81
CA ALA A 76 7.36 -3.71 13.78
C ALA A 76 6.99 -5.18 13.53
N MET A 77 7.88 -5.98 12.92
CA MET A 77 7.54 -7.34 12.48
C MET A 77 6.97 -8.24 13.57
N ASP A 78 7.30 -8.03 14.84
CA ASP A 78 6.84 -8.87 15.95
C ASP A 78 5.41 -8.63 16.40
N ILE A 79 4.79 -7.50 16.03
CA ILE A 79 3.40 -7.18 16.42
C ILE A 79 2.39 -7.89 15.51
N TRP A 80 2.85 -8.41 14.36
CA TRP A 80 1.99 -8.99 13.35
C TRP A 80 1.61 -10.45 13.63
N PRO A 81 0.38 -10.85 13.26
CA PRO A 81 -0.02 -12.26 13.23
C PRO A 81 1.00 -13.15 12.50
N THR A 82 1.16 -14.39 12.99
CA THR A 82 2.19 -15.31 12.48
C THR A 82 2.08 -15.57 10.97
N ASP A 83 0.87 -15.75 10.45
CA ASP A 83 0.60 -15.93 9.03
C ASP A 83 1.05 -14.72 8.19
N ARG A 84 0.80 -13.50 8.67
CA ARG A 84 1.28 -12.26 8.03
C ARG A 84 2.81 -12.21 8.01
N ARG A 85 3.46 -12.53 9.15
CA ARG A 85 4.93 -12.56 9.27
C ARG A 85 5.56 -13.59 8.35
N GLU A 86 5.02 -14.80 8.31
CA GLU A 86 5.50 -15.88 7.46
C GLU A 86 5.36 -15.52 5.98
N ARG A 87 4.25 -14.89 5.58
CA ARG A 87 4.05 -14.43 4.21
C ARG A 87 5.05 -13.35 3.80
N ILE A 88 5.31 -12.37 4.67
CA ILE A 88 6.32 -11.33 4.42
C ILE A 88 7.71 -11.96 4.30
N ARG A 89 8.09 -12.86 5.21
CA ARG A 89 9.39 -13.55 5.18
C ARG A 89 9.55 -14.39 3.93
N GLY A 90 8.53 -15.14 3.53
CA GLY A 90 8.54 -15.93 2.30
C GLY A 90 8.79 -15.07 1.05
N PHE A 91 8.14 -13.91 0.94
CA PHE A 91 8.44 -12.96 -0.14
C PHE A 91 9.84 -12.37 -0.04
N ALA A 92 10.29 -12.00 1.16
CA ALA A 92 11.61 -11.41 1.37
C ALA A 92 12.72 -12.39 0.99
N ASP A 93 12.59 -13.66 1.36
CA ASP A 93 13.54 -14.71 1.02
C ASP A 93 13.55 -14.99 -0.48
N ALA A 94 12.38 -15.01 -1.13
CA ALA A 94 12.29 -15.11 -2.59
C ALA A 94 13.00 -13.94 -3.28
N PHE A 95 12.76 -12.71 -2.81
CA PHE A 95 13.38 -11.49 -3.37
C PHE A 95 14.89 -11.45 -3.20
N ARG A 96 15.43 -11.91 -2.07
CA ARG A 96 16.89 -12.02 -1.88
C ARG A 96 17.54 -13.01 -2.84
N GLY A 97 16.80 -14.00 -3.30
CA GLY A 97 17.26 -14.98 -4.29
C GLY A 97 17.24 -14.48 -5.74
N GLU A 98 16.64 -13.32 -6.02
CA GLU A 98 16.53 -12.79 -7.38
C GLU A 98 17.82 -12.14 -7.86
N ALA A 99 18.27 -12.52 -9.06
CA ALA A 99 19.44 -11.91 -9.71
C ALA A 99 19.13 -10.55 -10.36
N ARG A 100 17.85 -10.18 -10.46
CA ARG A 100 17.38 -8.94 -11.10
C ARG A 100 16.66 -8.07 -10.08
N PRO A 101 16.63 -6.74 -10.28
CA PRO A 101 15.85 -5.86 -9.43
C PRO A 101 14.40 -6.31 -9.34
N VAL A 102 13.86 -6.35 -8.11
CA VAL A 102 12.47 -6.72 -7.84
C VAL A 102 11.57 -5.64 -8.43
N GLN A 103 10.61 -6.07 -9.25
CA GLN A 103 9.66 -5.17 -9.90
C GLN A 103 8.36 -5.18 -9.11
N LEU A 104 7.97 -4.00 -8.62
CA LEU A 104 6.71 -3.81 -7.90
C LEU A 104 5.81 -2.89 -8.72
N VAL A 105 4.62 -3.39 -9.03
CA VAL A 105 3.52 -2.60 -9.57
C VAL A 105 2.48 -2.47 -8.47
N LEU A 106 2.26 -1.24 -8.01
CA LEU A 106 1.53 -0.97 -6.78
C LEU A 106 0.41 0.05 -7.04
N PRO A 107 -0.87 -0.31 -6.83
CA PRO A 107 -1.96 0.64 -6.80
C PRO A 107 -1.95 1.39 -5.47
N ALA A 108 -2.15 2.71 -5.52
CA ALA A 108 -2.18 3.57 -4.35
C ALA A 108 -3.26 4.65 -4.47
N TYR A 109 -3.60 5.29 -3.37
CA TYR A 109 -4.50 6.43 -3.31
C TYR A 109 -3.79 7.62 -2.67
N ALA A 110 -3.90 8.81 -3.26
CA ALA A 110 -3.28 10.01 -2.74
C ALA A 110 -3.98 10.51 -1.46
N VAL A 111 -3.21 10.76 -0.40
CA VAL A 111 -3.75 11.16 0.91
C VAL A 111 -3.30 12.54 1.37
N GLY A 112 -2.69 13.32 0.47
CA GLY A 112 -2.23 14.68 0.71
C GLY A 112 -0.75 14.87 0.35
N GLY A 113 -0.40 16.02 -0.23
CA GLY A 113 0.96 16.30 -0.70
C GLY A 113 1.47 15.22 -1.66
N ASP A 114 2.65 14.68 -1.37
CA ASP A 114 3.26 13.56 -2.11
C ASP A 114 2.99 12.18 -1.47
N GLU A 115 2.11 12.12 -0.48
CA GLU A 115 1.80 10.92 0.29
C GLU A 115 0.72 10.06 -0.38
N ALA A 116 0.87 8.75 -0.27
CA ALA A 116 -0.09 7.79 -0.82
C ALA A 116 -0.19 6.55 0.08
N VAL A 117 -1.40 5.97 0.13
CA VAL A 117 -1.69 4.70 0.78
C VAL A 117 -1.79 3.58 -0.25
N LEU A 118 -1.14 2.45 0.01
CA LEU A 118 -1.21 1.27 -0.84
C LEU A 118 -2.59 0.64 -0.78
N LEU A 119 -3.18 0.36 -1.94
CA LEU A 119 -4.48 -0.32 -2.08
C LEU A 119 -4.33 -1.84 -2.19
N ASP A 120 -3.14 -2.28 -2.61
CA ASP A 120 -2.70 -3.68 -2.59
C ASP A 120 -1.17 -3.75 -2.54
N GLY A 121 -0.65 -4.95 -2.33
CA GLY A 121 0.77 -5.24 -2.45
C GLY A 121 1.52 -4.98 -1.17
N THR A 122 0.85 -4.64 -0.06
CA THR A 122 1.48 -4.34 1.24
C THR A 122 2.49 -5.41 1.66
N HIS A 123 2.13 -6.70 1.60
CA HIS A 123 3.05 -7.78 1.92
C HIS A 123 4.32 -7.77 1.05
N ARG A 124 4.19 -7.52 -0.26
CA ARG A 124 5.31 -7.46 -1.21
C ARG A 124 6.15 -6.20 -1.00
N ALA A 125 5.52 -5.07 -0.73
CA ALA A 125 6.19 -3.80 -0.45
C ALA A 125 7.03 -3.89 0.83
N VAL A 126 6.43 -4.39 1.93
CA VAL A 126 7.13 -4.61 3.21
C VAL A 126 8.24 -5.64 3.04
N ALA A 127 7.98 -6.75 2.33
CA ALA A 127 9.01 -7.75 2.07
C ALA A 127 10.20 -7.22 1.25
N ALA A 128 9.95 -6.43 0.21
CA ALA A 128 11.01 -5.85 -0.62
C ALA A 128 11.83 -4.81 0.16
N TYR A 129 11.17 -3.99 0.98
CA TYR A 129 11.84 -3.04 1.87
C TYR A 129 12.70 -3.78 2.91
N LEU A 130 12.13 -4.79 3.59
CA LEU A 130 12.83 -5.62 4.57
C LEU A 130 13.98 -6.44 3.97
N ALA A 131 13.85 -6.86 2.71
CA ALA A 131 14.90 -7.61 2.01
C ALA A 131 16.12 -6.74 1.69
N GLY A 132 15.97 -5.40 1.66
CA GLY A 132 17.06 -4.47 1.32
C GLY A 132 17.58 -4.66 -0.11
N VAL A 133 16.72 -5.13 -1.02
CA VAL A 133 17.08 -5.44 -2.41
C VAL A 133 16.85 -4.26 -3.34
N ASP A 134 17.49 -4.30 -4.50
CA ASP A 134 17.22 -3.36 -5.59
C ASP A 134 15.76 -3.48 -6.05
N VAL A 135 15.03 -2.37 -6.03
CA VAL A 135 13.63 -2.31 -6.46
C VAL A 135 13.43 -1.41 -7.68
N ARG A 136 12.41 -1.74 -8.45
CA ARG A 136 11.82 -0.90 -9.50
C ARG A 136 10.33 -0.81 -9.22
N ILE A 137 9.88 0.38 -8.87
CA ILE A 137 8.53 0.64 -8.39
C ILE A 137 7.78 1.40 -9.47
N MET A 138 6.64 0.87 -9.90
CA MET A 138 5.64 1.57 -10.67
C MET A 138 4.41 1.77 -9.79
N LEU A 139 4.17 3.02 -9.40
CA LEU A 139 2.99 3.42 -8.64
C LEU A 139 1.92 3.93 -9.60
N PHE A 140 0.71 3.42 -9.44
CA PHE A 140 -0.49 3.96 -10.05
C PHE A 140 -1.31 4.60 -8.93
N VAL A 141 -1.28 5.92 -8.84
CA VAL A 141 -1.87 6.69 -7.74
C VAL A 141 -3.21 7.26 -8.18
N LEU A 142 -4.28 6.88 -7.51
CA LEU A 142 -5.59 7.52 -7.63
C LEU A 142 -5.54 8.88 -6.92
N ASP A 143 -5.69 9.95 -7.70
CA ASP A 143 -5.85 11.31 -7.21
C ASP A 143 -7.35 11.64 -7.19
N GLY A 144 -7.92 11.77 -6.00
CA GLY A 144 -9.35 11.95 -5.77
C GLY A 144 -9.66 12.56 -4.40
N PRO A 145 -10.95 12.72 -4.04
CA PRO A 145 -11.34 13.33 -2.77
C PRO A 145 -11.10 12.41 -1.57
N ILE A 146 -10.70 12.99 -0.42
CA ILE A 146 -10.54 12.26 0.85
C ILE A 146 -11.92 11.93 1.46
N ASP A 147 -12.51 10.85 0.96
CA ASP A 147 -13.86 10.41 1.31
C ASP A 147 -13.88 8.93 1.77
N PRO A 148 -14.14 8.66 3.07
CA PRO A 148 -14.28 7.33 3.63
C PRO A 148 -15.37 6.47 2.99
N ARG A 149 -16.30 7.09 2.24
CA ARG A 149 -17.30 6.36 1.46
C ARG A 149 -16.68 5.66 0.24
N MET A 150 -15.55 6.17 -0.26
CA MET A 150 -14.81 5.59 -1.39
C MET A 150 -13.80 4.54 -0.93
N LEU A 151 -13.09 4.85 0.16
CA LEU A 151 -12.11 3.99 0.81
C LEU A 151 -12.10 4.34 2.30
N PRO A 152 -12.51 3.45 3.22
CA PRO A 152 -12.68 3.78 4.63
C PRO A 152 -11.40 4.27 5.31
N ASP A 153 -10.25 3.74 4.88
CA ASP A 153 -8.92 4.16 5.33
C ASP A 153 -8.70 5.67 5.18
N LEU A 154 -9.35 6.33 4.20
CA LEU A 154 -9.29 7.78 3.99
C LEU A 154 -9.82 8.58 5.19
N GLY A 155 -10.58 7.96 6.09
CA GLY A 155 -11.01 8.58 7.35
C GLY A 155 -9.86 9.01 8.26
N HIS A 156 -8.68 8.44 8.07
CA HIS A 156 -7.48 8.70 8.88
C HIS A 156 -6.58 9.83 8.34
N TYR A 157 -6.94 10.43 7.20
CA TYR A 157 -6.09 11.41 6.48
C TYR A 157 -6.77 12.78 6.31
N ARG A 158 -7.64 13.15 7.26
CA ARG A 158 -8.42 14.40 7.25
C ARG A 158 -7.85 15.46 8.18
#